data_AF-A0A2Z4AHI3-F1
#
_entry.id   AF-A0A2Z4AHI3-F1
#
_cell.length_a   1.000
_cell.length_b   1.000
_cell.length_c   1.000
_cell.angle_alpha   90.00
_cell.angle_beta   90.00
_cell.angle_gamma   90.00
#
_symmetry.space_group_name_H-M   'P 1'
#
loop_
_entity.id
_entity.type
_entity.pdbx_description
1 polymer ?
#
loop_
_entity_poly.entity_id
_entity_poly.type
_entity_poly.pdbx_seq_one_letter_code
_entity_poly.pdbx_strand_id
1 'polypeptide(L)'
;MISNLQIEQFNRDGFLNGGRILDSAELEEIVDELQRILNIGPDGFKPGDKRPVVFRDLNAAGYEKEDRIIRTSQNPVWQIINIWEASEIFRRLLYHPFIVKAVSLLTSHPDLMVWHDQIQYKPPKHGGATHWHQDAPAWPTISPLTPVSAWIPMDDADEENGCMWMVPGSHRWGPQSEFLRTKRDLNGLQEFRELEGFKPPKGSPIQTINAQPWPVKAGEVSFHHSVTWHGSPMNPSSRPRRAIAIHYMTGEARFNAKGDHLMKEFIQLEDGELMANAGKHFPVVCRNGNPLDFGSGDCGSD
;
A
#
# COMPACT_ATOMS: atom_id res chain seq x y z
N MET A 1 -21.10 -4.99 -2.92
CA MET A 1 -20.10 -6.07 -2.69
C MET A 1 -19.52 -6.50 -4.03
N ILE A 2 -18.29 -7.01 -4.05
CA ILE A 2 -17.71 -7.60 -5.26
C ILE A 2 -18.45 -8.88 -5.66
N SER A 3 -18.48 -9.21 -6.95
CA SER A 3 -19.15 -10.40 -7.50
C SER A 3 -18.26 -11.65 -7.45
N ASN A 4 -18.86 -12.83 -7.62
CA ASN A 4 -18.10 -14.09 -7.74
C ASN A 4 -17.12 -14.06 -8.91
N LEU A 5 -17.49 -13.43 -10.04
CA LEU A 5 -16.60 -13.26 -11.18
C LEU A 5 -15.37 -12.40 -10.83
N GLN A 6 -15.55 -11.37 -9.99
CA GLN A 6 -14.45 -10.54 -9.52
C GLN A 6 -13.53 -11.31 -8.54
N ILE A 7 -14.10 -12.18 -7.70
CA ILE A 7 -13.32 -13.07 -6.82
C ILE A 7 -12.50 -14.07 -7.66
N GLU A 8 -13.11 -14.69 -8.67
CA GLU A 8 -12.42 -15.59 -9.61
C GLU A 8 -11.31 -14.87 -10.38
N GLN A 9 -11.55 -13.63 -10.81
CA GLN A 9 -10.53 -12.79 -11.44
C GLN A 9 -9.35 -12.54 -10.49
N PHE A 10 -9.62 -12.10 -9.26
CA PHE A 10 -8.55 -11.87 -8.28
C PHE A 10 -7.76 -13.15 -7.99
N ASN A 11 -8.44 -14.29 -7.85
CA ASN A 11 -7.77 -15.56 -7.64
C ASN A 11 -6.88 -15.95 -8.82
N ARG A 12 -7.33 -15.70 -10.05
CA ARG A 12 -6.57 -15.99 -11.27
C ARG A 12 -5.39 -15.04 -11.43
N ASP A 13 -5.62 -13.74 -11.33
CA ASP A 13 -4.69 -12.68 -11.76
C ASP A 13 -3.89 -12.08 -10.59
N GLY A 14 -4.35 -12.24 -9.36
CA GLY A 14 -3.72 -11.68 -8.16
C GLY A 14 -4.06 -10.21 -7.91
N PHE A 15 -4.94 -9.62 -8.73
CA PHE A 15 -5.41 -8.24 -8.58
C PHE A 15 -6.78 -8.03 -9.22
N LEU A 16 -7.46 -6.96 -8.82
CA LEU A 16 -8.84 -6.65 -9.19
C LEU A 16 -9.11 -5.15 -9.03
N ASN A 17 -9.80 -4.53 -10.00
CA ASN A 17 -10.40 -3.22 -9.78
C ASN A 17 -11.81 -3.44 -9.19
N GLY A 18 -12.01 -2.96 -7.96
CA GLY A 18 -13.26 -3.07 -7.23
C GLY A 18 -14.33 -2.06 -7.67
N GLY A 19 -13.96 -1.08 -8.49
CA GLY A 19 -14.81 0.01 -8.95
C GLY A 19 -14.82 1.19 -7.99
N ARG A 20 -15.73 2.13 -8.25
CA ARG A 20 -15.86 3.38 -7.50
C ARG A 20 -16.29 3.14 -6.05
N ILE A 21 -15.59 3.77 -5.13
CA ILE A 21 -15.88 3.78 -3.68
C ILE A 21 -16.02 5.18 -3.10
N LEU A 22 -15.48 6.22 -3.76
CA LEU A 22 -15.57 7.60 -3.33
C LEU A 22 -16.33 8.42 -4.38
N ASP A 23 -17.23 9.28 -3.92
CA ASP A 23 -17.79 10.32 -4.77
C ASP A 23 -16.85 11.53 -4.89
N SER A 24 -17.27 12.53 -5.67
CA SER A 24 -16.45 13.72 -5.91
C SER A 24 -16.20 14.57 -4.67
N ALA A 25 -17.15 14.64 -3.73
CA ALA A 25 -17.01 15.41 -2.50
C ALA A 25 -16.09 14.70 -1.51
N GLU A 26 -16.21 13.37 -1.37
CA GLU A 26 -15.30 12.58 -0.54
C GLU A 26 -13.87 12.61 -1.08
N LEU A 27 -13.71 12.58 -2.40
CA LEU A 27 -12.41 12.70 -3.06
C LEU A 27 -11.77 14.07 -2.80
N GLU A 28 -12.54 15.15 -2.92
CA GLU A 28 -12.08 16.51 -2.62
C GLU A 28 -11.68 16.65 -1.15
N GLU A 29 -12.48 16.13 -0.22
CA GLU A 29 -12.18 16.10 1.22
C GLU A 29 -10.85 15.41 1.53
N ILE A 30 -10.59 14.24 0.94
CA ILE A 30 -9.33 13.49 1.12
C ILE A 30 -8.13 14.24 0.52
N VAL A 31 -8.33 14.86 -0.64
CA VAL A 31 -7.28 15.64 -1.31
C VAL A 31 -6.89 16.88 -0.51
N ASP A 32 -7.88 17.61 -0.01
CA ASP A 32 -7.67 18.80 0.81
C ASP A 32 -7.00 18.44 2.13
N GLU A 33 -7.41 17.34 2.75
CA GLU A 33 -6.81 16.86 3.99
C GLU A 33 -5.35 16.42 3.80
N LEU A 34 -5.03 15.73 2.69
CA LEU A 34 -3.65 15.42 2.33
C LEU A 34 -2.84 16.71 2.20
N GLN A 35 -3.38 17.70 1.50
CA GLN A 35 -2.69 18.97 1.30
C GLN A 35 -2.46 19.71 2.62
N ARG A 36 -3.45 19.68 3.53
CA ARG A 36 -3.30 20.24 4.88
C ARG A 36 -2.17 19.57 5.65
N ILE A 37 -2.11 18.23 5.65
CA ILE A 37 -1.04 17.47 6.33
C ILE A 37 0.32 17.74 5.69
N LEU A 38 0.40 17.80 4.36
CA LEU A 38 1.63 18.15 3.65
C LEU A 38 2.11 19.57 3.97
N ASN A 39 1.19 20.52 4.17
CA ASN A 39 1.52 21.89 4.55
C ASN A 39 2.04 22.01 6.00
N ILE A 40 1.62 21.11 6.90
CA ILE A 40 2.24 20.99 8.23
C ILE A 40 3.69 20.52 8.08
N GLY A 41 3.92 19.54 7.20
CA GLY A 41 5.24 18.96 6.97
C GLY A 41 5.73 18.10 8.14
N PRO A 42 6.89 17.44 7.99
CA PRO A 42 7.41 16.51 9.00
C PRO A 42 7.73 17.20 10.34
N ASP A 43 8.18 18.45 10.31
CA ASP A 43 8.63 19.21 11.49
C ASP A 43 7.56 20.15 12.08
N GLY A 44 6.36 20.20 11.49
CA GLY A 44 5.30 21.12 11.90
C GLY A 44 4.38 20.61 13.01
N PHE A 45 4.45 19.32 13.34
CA PHE A 45 3.65 18.71 14.41
C PHE A 45 4.22 19.05 15.79
N LYS A 46 3.40 19.57 16.68
CA LYS A 46 3.76 19.90 18.07
C LYS A 46 3.69 18.66 18.96
N PRO A 47 4.38 18.65 20.12
CA PRO A 47 4.21 17.59 21.11
C PRO A 47 2.74 17.39 21.48
N GLY A 48 2.24 16.16 21.32
CA GLY A 48 0.84 15.78 21.58
C GLY A 48 -0.09 15.84 20.36
N ASP A 49 0.35 16.40 19.22
CA ASP A 49 -0.45 16.37 17.99
C ASP A 49 -0.59 14.94 17.47
N LYS A 50 -1.79 14.61 16.97
CA LYS A 50 -2.00 13.43 16.12
C LYS A 50 -1.17 13.58 14.85
N ARG A 51 -0.31 12.59 14.55
CA ARG A 51 0.64 12.64 13.44
C ARG A 51 0.82 11.26 12.79
N PRO A 52 1.30 11.19 11.54
CA PRO A 52 1.65 9.92 10.93
C PRO A 52 2.78 9.24 11.71
N VAL A 53 2.84 7.91 11.68
CA VAL A 53 3.93 7.14 12.30
C VAL A 53 5.27 7.48 11.65
N VAL A 54 5.30 7.55 10.32
CA VAL A 54 6.45 8.05 9.56
C VAL A 54 6.00 9.21 8.70
N PHE A 55 6.76 10.30 8.71
CA PHE A 55 6.67 11.38 7.75
C PHE A 55 8.08 11.91 7.48
N ARG A 56 8.67 11.59 6.33
CA ARG A 56 10.03 12.03 5.98
C ARG A 56 10.22 12.25 4.48
N ASP A 57 11.13 13.15 4.13
CA ASP A 57 11.61 13.32 2.75
C ASP A 57 12.73 12.31 2.48
N LEU A 58 12.48 11.35 1.58
CA LEU A 58 13.47 10.36 1.17
C LEU A 58 14.67 10.98 0.45
N ASN A 59 14.51 12.16 -0.15
CA ASN A 59 15.64 12.88 -0.77
C ASN A 59 16.57 13.50 0.29
N ALA A 60 16.04 13.88 1.46
CA ALA A 60 16.85 14.45 2.54
C ALA A 60 17.72 13.39 3.24
N ALA A 61 17.25 12.14 3.31
CA ALA A 61 17.97 11.03 3.93
C ALA A 61 19.22 10.55 3.16
N GLY A 62 19.40 10.99 1.91
CA GLY A 62 20.54 10.62 1.05
C GLY A 62 21.77 11.52 1.15
N TYR A 63 21.73 12.60 1.94
CA TYR A 63 22.77 13.63 2.00
C TYR A 63 23.54 13.71 3.33
N GLU A 64 23.55 12.65 4.14
CA GLU A 64 24.49 12.56 5.27
C GLU A 64 25.88 12.08 4.81
N LYS A 65 26.56 12.91 4.02
CA LYS A 65 28.02 12.94 3.95
C LYS A 65 28.48 14.39 4.03
N GLU A 66 28.98 14.73 5.21
CA GLU A 66 29.90 15.83 5.55
C GLU A 66 29.68 17.17 4.84
N ASP A 67 29.21 18.13 5.63
CA ASP A 67 29.24 19.57 5.38
C ASP A 67 28.40 20.12 4.21
N ARG A 68 27.18 20.59 4.54
CA ARG A 68 26.65 21.96 4.25
C ARG A 68 25.13 21.99 4.06
N ILE A 69 24.48 22.87 4.82
CA ILE A 69 23.18 23.52 4.57
C ILE A 69 22.00 22.57 4.33
N ILE A 70 21.08 22.51 5.30
CA ILE A 70 19.72 21.97 5.12
C ILE A 70 19.04 22.81 4.03
N ARG A 71 19.21 22.44 2.77
CA ARG A 71 18.37 22.91 1.67
C ARG A 71 17.23 21.91 1.59
N THR A 72 16.05 22.31 2.06
CA THR A 72 14.78 21.68 1.67
C THR A 72 14.85 21.37 0.18
N SER A 73 14.79 20.09 -0.20
CA SER A 73 14.85 19.73 -1.60
C SER A 73 13.71 20.48 -2.31
N GLN A 74 13.97 21.09 -3.48
CA GLN A 74 12.92 21.84 -4.19
C GLN A 74 11.75 20.93 -4.62
N ASN A 75 11.94 19.61 -4.55
CA ASN A 75 11.00 18.56 -4.92
C ASN A 75 11.10 17.40 -3.91
N PRO A 76 10.43 17.48 -2.75
CA PRO A 76 10.50 16.42 -1.74
C PRO A 76 9.84 15.12 -2.22
N VAL A 77 10.41 13.98 -1.81
CA VAL A 77 9.84 12.65 -2.03
C VAL A 77 9.35 12.13 -0.67
N TRP A 78 8.08 12.36 -0.38
CA TRP A 78 7.52 12.02 0.92
C TRP A 78 7.29 10.52 1.06
N GLN A 79 7.77 9.96 2.18
CA GLN A 79 7.26 8.73 2.74
C GLN A 79 6.36 9.09 3.94
N ILE A 80 5.08 8.75 3.83
CA ILE A 80 4.09 8.92 4.90
C ILE A 80 3.45 7.56 5.18
N ILE A 81 3.55 7.08 6.42
CA ILE A 81 3.00 5.80 6.87
C ILE A 81 2.09 6.03 8.06
N ASN A 82 0.96 5.33 8.10
CA ASN A 82 -0.12 5.50 9.07
C ASN A 82 -0.62 6.95 9.12
N ILE A 83 -0.91 7.54 7.96
CA ILE A 83 -1.54 8.87 7.89
C ILE A 83 -2.91 8.88 8.58
N TRP A 84 -3.57 7.74 8.67
CA TRP A 84 -4.79 7.56 9.46
C TRP A 84 -4.65 7.95 10.94
N GLU A 85 -3.45 7.86 11.53
CA GLU A 85 -3.23 8.28 12.92
C GLU A 85 -3.25 9.80 13.07
N ALA A 86 -3.01 10.53 11.98
CA ALA A 86 -3.07 11.99 11.93
C ALA A 86 -4.47 12.54 11.63
N SER A 87 -5.36 11.72 11.06
CA SER A 87 -6.60 12.22 10.44
C SER A 87 -7.73 11.20 10.44
N GLU A 88 -8.87 11.62 10.97
CA GLU A 88 -10.11 10.83 10.95
C GLU A 88 -10.67 10.63 9.53
N ILE A 89 -10.38 11.56 8.59
CA ILE A 89 -10.76 11.43 7.17
C ILE A 89 -10.03 10.23 6.55
N PHE A 90 -8.72 10.12 6.78
CA PHE A 90 -7.96 8.95 6.34
C PHE A 90 -8.32 7.69 7.11
N ARG A 91 -8.54 7.80 8.43
CA ARG A 91 -8.97 6.67 9.28
C ARG A 91 -10.29 6.06 8.79
N ARG A 92 -11.24 6.85 8.25
CA ARG A 92 -12.48 6.30 7.66
C ARG A 92 -12.22 5.30 6.53
N LEU A 93 -11.16 5.48 5.73
CA LEU A 93 -10.87 4.58 4.61
C LEU A 93 -10.49 3.17 5.07
N LEU A 94 -9.85 3.03 6.23
CA LEU A 94 -9.47 1.74 6.82
C LEU A 94 -10.70 0.88 7.14
N TYR A 95 -11.80 1.53 7.52
CA TYR A 95 -13.06 0.89 7.92
C TYR A 95 -14.11 0.93 6.80
N HIS A 96 -13.74 1.35 5.58
CA HIS A 96 -14.72 1.53 4.51
C HIS A 96 -15.43 0.18 4.23
N PRO A 97 -16.76 0.08 4.41
CA PRO A 97 -17.45 -1.21 4.51
C PRO A 97 -17.35 -2.03 3.22
N PHE A 98 -17.33 -1.37 2.06
CA PHE A 98 -17.08 -2.05 0.79
C PHE A 98 -15.66 -2.64 0.71
N ILE A 99 -14.65 -1.90 1.15
CA ILE A 99 -13.23 -2.33 1.06
C ILE A 99 -13.02 -3.52 1.99
N VAL A 100 -13.40 -3.36 3.26
CA VAL A 100 -13.24 -4.39 4.29
C VAL A 100 -13.98 -5.67 3.88
N LYS A 101 -15.22 -5.55 3.39
CA LYS A 101 -15.98 -6.70 2.95
C LYS A 101 -15.38 -7.37 1.70
N ALA A 102 -14.87 -6.59 0.75
CA ALA A 102 -14.17 -7.11 -0.41
C ALA A 102 -12.91 -7.88 0.01
N VAL A 103 -12.06 -7.31 0.87
CA VAL A 103 -10.85 -7.99 1.39
C VAL A 103 -11.21 -9.28 2.12
N SER A 104 -12.26 -9.30 2.92
CA SER A 104 -12.71 -10.51 3.63
C SER A 104 -13.07 -11.63 2.64
N LEU A 105 -13.76 -11.29 1.55
CA LEU A 105 -14.10 -12.24 0.49
C LEU A 105 -12.87 -12.69 -0.31
N LEU A 106 -11.99 -11.76 -0.69
CA LEU A 106 -10.77 -12.04 -1.47
C LEU A 106 -9.78 -12.91 -0.70
N THR A 107 -9.68 -12.71 0.62
CA THR A 107 -8.84 -13.53 1.50
C THR A 107 -9.55 -14.80 1.96
N SER A 108 -10.88 -14.89 1.83
CA SER A 108 -11.69 -15.93 2.49
C SER A 108 -11.53 -15.99 4.01
N HIS A 109 -11.28 -14.84 4.65
CA HIS A 109 -11.10 -14.74 6.10
C HIS A 109 -12.16 -13.82 6.75
N PRO A 110 -12.72 -14.20 7.91
CA PRO A 110 -13.76 -13.43 8.58
C PRO A 110 -13.22 -12.28 9.44
N ASP A 111 -11.97 -12.36 9.89
CA ASP A 111 -11.35 -11.37 10.76
C ASP A 111 -10.21 -10.69 10.02
N LEU A 112 -10.18 -9.35 10.07
CA LEU A 112 -9.20 -8.53 9.36
C LEU A 112 -8.67 -7.42 10.23
N MET A 113 -7.42 -7.08 9.96
CA MET A 113 -6.68 -6.01 10.59
C MET A 113 -5.96 -5.16 9.54
N VAL A 114 -5.56 -3.96 9.91
CA VAL A 114 -4.66 -3.13 9.09
C VAL A 114 -3.23 -3.32 9.58
N TRP A 115 -2.31 -3.58 8.65
CA TRP A 115 -0.87 -3.59 8.91
C TRP A 115 -0.33 -2.17 9.00
N HIS A 116 -0.50 -1.41 7.91
CA HIS A 116 -0.32 0.04 7.87
C HIS A 116 -1.01 0.59 6.62
N ASP A 117 -1.17 1.90 6.57
CA ASP A 117 -1.38 2.61 5.32
C ASP A 117 -0.10 3.35 4.87
N GLN A 118 -0.03 3.68 3.58
CA GLN A 118 1.05 4.47 3.03
C GLN A 118 0.55 5.41 1.94
N ILE A 119 0.89 6.70 2.04
CA ILE A 119 0.71 7.63 0.91
C ILE A 119 1.78 7.36 -0.14
N GLN A 120 1.32 7.25 -1.38
CA GLN A 120 2.15 7.17 -2.57
C GLN A 120 1.92 8.40 -3.42
N TYR A 121 2.90 9.30 -3.45
CA TYR A 121 2.81 10.52 -4.23
C TYR A 121 3.88 10.55 -5.33
N LYS A 122 3.43 10.64 -6.60
CA LYS A 122 4.29 10.96 -7.74
C LYS A 122 4.02 12.39 -8.20
N PRO A 123 4.91 13.35 -7.92
CA PRO A 123 4.75 14.71 -8.39
C PRO A 123 4.86 14.80 -9.94
N PRO A 124 4.28 15.85 -10.56
CA PRO A 124 4.37 16.08 -11.99
C PRO A 124 5.83 16.16 -12.49
N LYS A 125 6.13 15.58 -13.66
CA LYS A 125 7.41 15.64 -14.39
C LYS A 125 8.61 14.93 -13.75
N HIS A 126 8.64 14.81 -12.43
CA HIS A 126 9.80 14.31 -11.68
C HIS A 126 9.43 13.20 -10.68
N GLY A 127 8.23 12.65 -10.75
CA GLY A 127 7.85 11.50 -9.93
C GLY A 127 8.68 10.27 -10.29
N GLY A 128 9.46 9.78 -9.33
CA GLY A 128 10.34 8.62 -9.51
C GLY A 128 9.59 7.31 -9.75
N ALA A 129 10.29 6.29 -10.25
CA ALA A 129 9.72 4.96 -10.42
C ALA A 129 9.58 4.23 -9.06
N THR A 130 8.54 3.42 -8.95
CA THR A 130 8.43 2.38 -7.94
C THR A 130 8.82 1.09 -8.63
N HIS A 131 10.00 0.56 -8.34
CA HIS A 131 10.54 -0.61 -9.04
C HIS A 131 9.63 -1.83 -8.90
N TRP A 132 9.80 -2.81 -9.79
CA TRP A 132 9.12 -4.09 -9.67
C TRP A 132 9.42 -4.74 -8.31
N HIS A 133 8.36 -5.08 -7.58
CA HIS A 133 8.44 -5.65 -6.25
C HIS A 133 7.21 -6.50 -5.92
N GLN A 134 7.28 -7.10 -4.73
CA GLN A 134 6.18 -7.67 -4.00
C GLN A 134 6.13 -6.95 -2.66
N ASP A 135 4.93 -6.70 -2.15
CA ASP A 135 4.74 -5.99 -0.89
C ASP A 135 5.21 -6.85 0.29
N ALA A 136 4.69 -8.07 0.38
CA ALA A 136 4.83 -8.94 1.55
C ALA A 136 6.29 -9.20 1.98
N PRO A 137 7.25 -9.45 1.06
CA PRO A 137 8.66 -9.60 1.43
C PRO A 137 9.29 -8.38 2.11
N ALA A 138 8.70 -7.19 1.97
CA ALA A 138 9.12 -5.98 2.69
C ALA A 138 8.55 -5.91 4.12
N TRP A 139 7.68 -6.83 4.52
CA TRP A 139 7.07 -6.92 5.84
C TRP A 139 7.45 -8.23 6.55
N PRO A 140 8.74 -8.50 6.78
CA PRO A 140 9.19 -9.78 7.34
C PRO A 140 8.75 -9.98 8.80
N THR A 141 8.16 -8.98 9.45
CA THR A 141 7.64 -9.00 10.82
C THR A 141 6.28 -9.65 10.97
N ILE A 142 5.60 -10.00 9.86
CA ILE A 142 4.29 -10.64 9.88
C ILE A 142 4.34 -11.98 9.14
N SER A 143 3.65 -12.98 9.68
CA SER A 143 3.53 -14.32 9.06
C SER A 143 2.17 -14.95 9.39
N PRO A 144 1.49 -15.63 8.46
CA PRO A 144 1.88 -15.83 7.06
C PRO A 144 1.73 -14.55 6.22
N LEU A 145 2.43 -14.51 5.08
CA LEU A 145 2.34 -13.42 4.09
C LEU A 145 1.03 -13.51 3.29
N THR A 146 -0.10 -13.35 3.98
CA THR A 146 -1.46 -13.31 3.41
C THR A 146 -2.07 -11.91 3.17
N PRO A 147 -1.34 -10.78 3.18
CA PRO A 147 -2.01 -9.49 3.04
C PRO A 147 -2.59 -9.24 1.66
N VAL A 148 -3.69 -8.49 1.64
CA VAL A 148 -4.26 -7.86 0.44
C VAL A 148 -4.16 -6.35 0.62
N SER A 149 -3.64 -5.69 -0.40
CA SER A 149 -3.51 -4.25 -0.45
C SER A 149 -4.73 -3.66 -1.17
N ALA A 150 -5.35 -2.63 -0.59
CA ALA A 150 -6.32 -1.78 -1.27
C ALA A 150 -5.65 -0.46 -1.64
N TRP A 151 -5.56 -0.19 -2.93
CA TRP A 151 -4.92 1.00 -3.50
C TRP A 151 -5.99 1.93 -4.07
N ILE A 152 -6.05 3.15 -3.54
CA ILE A 152 -7.10 4.14 -3.83
C ILE A 152 -6.41 5.38 -4.42
N PRO A 153 -6.52 5.62 -5.73
CA PRO A 153 -5.99 6.84 -6.33
C PRO A 153 -6.88 8.05 -5.99
N MET A 154 -6.21 9.16 -5.69
CA MET A 154 -6.84 10.48 -5.55
C MET A 154 -6.86 11.24 -6.89
N ASP A 155 -6.00 10.84 -7.82
CA ASP A 155 -5.91 11.37 -9.19
C ASP A 155 -6.12 10.22 -10.19
N ASP A 156 -6.74 10.49 -11.35
CA ASP A 156 -6.82 9.49 -12.42
C ASP A 156 -5.44 8.92 -12.74
N ALA A 157 -5.25 7.61 -12.57
CA ALA A 157 -3.99 6.95 -12.82
C ALA A 157 -4.03 6.23 -14.17
N ASP A 158 -3.14 6.62 -15.09
CA ASP A 158 -3.00 6.06 -16.43
C ASP A 158 -1.52 5.91 -16.80
N GLU A 159 -1.22 5.41 -18.00
CA GLU A 159 0.17 5.20 -18.42
C GLU A 159 0.98 6.51 -18.51
N GLU A 160 0.33 7.66 -18.72
CA GLU A 160 1.03 8.94 -18.86
C GLU A 160 1.57 9.45 -17.52
N ASN A 161 0.82 9.27 -16.44
CA ASN A 161 1.23 9.71 -15.10
C ASN A 161 1.76 8.58 -14.20
N GLY A 162 2.05 7.41 -14.78
CA GLY A 162 2.68 6.30 -14.10
C GLY A 162 1.71 5.49 -13.24
N CYS A 163 0.62 4.99 -13.82
CA CYS A 163 -0.19 3.93 -13.21
C CYS A 163 0.67 2.72 -12.83
N MET A 164 0.12 1.83 -12.01
CA MET A 164 0.80 0.58 -11.71
C MET A 164 0.87 -0.29 -12.96
N TRP A 165 1.90 -1.12 -13.01
CA TRP A 165 2.04 -2.24 -13.91
C TRP A 165 1.98 -3.51 -13.07
N MET A 166 1.25 -4.51 -13.57
CA MET A 166 0.98 -5.75 -12.86
C MET A 166 1.38 -6.94 -13.74
N VAL A 167 1.78 -8.06 -13.13
CA VAL A 167 1.95 -9.34 -13.84
C VAL A 167 0.84 -10.30 -13.39
N PRO A 168 -0.17 -10.57 -14.24
CA PRO A 168 -1.26 -11.49 -13.93
C PRO A 168 -0.76 -12.85 -13.46
N GLY A 169 -1.25 -13.23 -12.28
CA GLY A 169 -1.07 -14.51 -11.62
C GLY A 169 0.34 -14.80 -11.09
N SER A 170 1.21 -13.80 -11.09
CA SER A 170 2.54 -13.85 -10.49
C SER A 170 2.54 -14.12 -8.98
N HIS A 171 1.43 -13.84 -8.28
CA HIS A 171 1.25 -14.20 -6.87
C HIS A 171 1.38 -15.70 -6.61
N ARG A 172 1.17 -16.53 -7.62
CA ARG A 172 1.29 -17.99 -7.55
C ARG A 172 2.74 -18.49 -7.65
N TRP A 173 3.71 -17.60 -7.94
CA TRP A 173 5.13 -17.95 -7.99
C TRP A 173 5.82 -17.84 -6.62
N GLY A 174 5.10 -17.41 -5.58
CA GLY A 174 5.63 -17.16 -4.25
C GLY A 174 6.55 -15.94 -4.18
N PRO A 175 7.28 -15.73 -3.08
CA PRO A 175 8.27 -14.66 -2.94
C PRO A 175 9.43 -14.82 -3.93
N GLN A 176 9.70 -13.78 -4.73
CA GLN A 176 10.70 -13.76 -5.81
C GLN A 176 11.55 -12.48 -5.74
N SER A 177 11.77 -11.95 -4.55
CA SER A 177 12.45 -10.67 -4.32
C SER A 177 13.88 -10.62 -4.84
N GLU A 178 14.59 -11.75 -4.87
CA GLU A 178 15.95 -11.82 -5.42
C GLU A 178 15.95 -11.47 -6.92
N PHE A 179 15.09 -12.11 -7.71
CA PHE A 179 14.93 -11.79 -9.12
C PHE A 179 14.46 -10.35 -9.32
N LEU A 180 13.43 -9.91 -8.59
CA LEU A 180 12.87 -8.57 -8.72
C LEU A 180 13.89 -7.47 -8.39
N ARG A 181 14.82 -7.73 -7.46
CA ARG A 181 15.91 -6.81 -7.15
C ARG A 181 16.86 -6.59 -8.34
N THR A 182 17.01 -7.58 -9.23
CA THR A 182 17.80 -7.42 -10.48
C THR A 182 17.15 -6.48 -11.50
N LYS A 183 15.89 -6.08 -11.27
CA LYS A 183 15.09 -5.24 -12.16
C LYS A 183 14.88 -3.82 -11.60
N ARG A 184 15.65 -3.42 -10.59
CA ARG A 184 15.53 -2.09 -9.94
C ARG A 184 15.93 -0.92 -10.84
N ASP A 185 16.72 -1.16 -11.88
CA ASP A 185 17.12 -0.10 -12.80
C ASP A 185 16.06 0.24 -13.85
N LEU A 186 14.94 -0.50 -13.89
CA LEU A 186 13.81 -0.20 -14.75
C LEU A 186 13.01 0.96 -14.15
N ASN A 187 12.93 2.06 -14.89
CA ASN A 187 12.33 3.32 -14.47
C ASN A 187 11.29 3.84 -15.45
N GLY A 188 11.53 3.69 -16.75
CA GLY A 188 10.68 4.21 -17.82
C GLY A 188 9.54 3.26 -18.21
N LEU A 189 8.51 3.82 -18.87
CA LEU A 189 7.34 3.06 -19.33
C LEU A 189 7.71 1.88 -20.24
N GLN A 190 8.65 2.08 -21.16
CA GLN A 190 9.08 1.03 -22.09
C GLN A 190 9.81 -0.12 -21.36
N GLU A 191 10.67 0.22 -20.40
CA GLU A 191 11.41 -0.78 -19.60
C GLU A 191 10.47 -1.66 -18.76
N PHE A 192 9.36 -1.09 -18.29
CA PHE A 192 8.33 -1.86 -17.57
C PHE A 192 7.57 -2.85 -18.46
N ARG A 193 7.43 -2.57 -19.77
CA ARG A 193 6.84 -3.50 -20.75
C ARG A 193 7.73 -4.70 -21.02
N GLU A 194 9.04 -4.50 -20.93
CA GLU A 194 10.08 -5.46 -21.29
C GLU A 194 10.56 -6.28 -20.08
N LEU A 195 9.70 -6.49 -19.07
CA LEU A 195 10.03 -7.32 -17.92
C LEU A 195 10.23 -8.79 -18.36
N GLU A 196 11.48 -9.22 -18.39
CA GLU A 196 11.87 -10.54 -18.88
C GLU A 196 12.96 -11.23 -18.02
N GLY A 197 13.30 -12.47 -18.38
CA GLY A 197 14.41 -13.21 -17.79
C GLY A 197 14.08 -14.00 -16.53
N PHE A 198 12.80 -14.04 -16.12
CA PHE A 198 12.33 -14.96 -15.09
C PHE A 198 11.86 -16.28 -15.70
N LYS A 199 12.14 -17.39 -15.02
CA LYS A 199 11.55 -18.69 -15.33
C LYS A 199 10.58 -19.05 -14.20
N PRO A 200 9.26 -19.08 -14.46
CA PRO A 200 8.29 -19.45 -13.45
C PRO A 200 8.56 -20.83 -12.83
N PRO A 201 8.22 -21.04 -11.54
CA PRO A 201 8.37 -22.34 -10.89
C PRO A 201 7.69 -23.47 -11.67
N LYS A 202 8.32 -24.65 -11.66
CA LYS A 202 7.78 -25.85 -12.31
C LYS A 202 6.39 -26.16 -11.77
N GLY A 203 5.42 -26.35 -12.65
CA GLY A 203 4.02 -26.64 -12.28
C GLY A 203 3.17 -25.40 -11.99
N SER A 204 3.73 -24.20 -12.07
CA SER A 204 2.93 -22.97 -12.08
C SER A 204 1.91 -22.99 -13.23
N PRO A 205 0.66 -22.56 -13.01
CA PRO A 205 -0.33 -22.46 -14.08
C PRO A 205 0.03 -21.38 -15.12
N ILE A 206 0.96 -20.47 -14.78
CA ILE A 206 1.40 -19.37 -15.63
C ILE A 206 2.90 -19.50 -15.83
N GLN A 207 3.31 -19.56 -17.09
CA GLN A 207 4.68 -19.89 -17.51
C GLN A 207 5.37 -18.73 -18.25
N THR A 208 4.69 -17.59 -18.42
CA THR A 208 5.22 -16.40 -19.07
C THR A 208 5.01 -15.18 -18.19
N ILE A 209 5.92 -14.20 -18.31
CA ILE A 209 5.69 -12.87 -17.80
C ILE A 209 4.88 -12.11 -18.84
N ASN A 210 3.77 -11.53 -18.42
CA ASN A 210 2.94 -10.65 -19.24
C ASN A 210 2.64 -9.39 -18.42
N ALA A 211 3.61 -8.47 -18.35
CA ALA A 211 3.44 -7.21 -17.65
C ALA A 211 2.40 -6.35 -18.38
N GLN A 212 1.40 -5.84 -17.66
CA GLN A 212 0.32 -5.04 -18.22
C GLN A 212 0.13 -3.75 -17.43
N PRO A 213 -0.19 -2.63 -18.09
CA PRO A 213 -0.58 -1.42 -17.38
C PRO A 213 -1.90 -1.66 -16.63
N TRP A 214 -2.05 -1.00 -15.50
CA TRP A 214 -3.23 -1.10 -14.65
C TRP A 214 -3.79 0.30 -14.33
N PRO A 215 -4.47 0.95 -15.28
CA PRO A 215 -5.13 2.23 -15.06
C PRO A 215 -6.30 2.10 -14.08
N VAL A 216 -6.46 3.10 -13.21
CA VAL A 216 -7.51 3.14 -12.18
C VAL A 216 -7.98 4.59 -12.05
N LYS A 217 -9.29 4.82 -12.04
CA LYS A 217 -9.87 6.16 -11.98
C LYS A 217 -9.87 6.70 -10.55
N ALA A 218 -9.78 8.02 -10.40
CA ALA A 218 -9.85 8.65 -9.08
C ALA A 218 -11.13 8.24 -8.34
N GLY A 219 -10.97 7.89 -7.06
CA GLY A 219 -12.07 7.40 -6.23
C GLY A 219 -12.50 5.95 -6.48
N GLU A 220 -11.80 5.20 -7.33
CA GLU A 220 -11.92 3.73 -7.38
C GLU A 220 -11.01 3.06 -6.35
N VAL A 221 -11.13 1.74 -6.20
CA VAL A 221 -10.20 0.92 -5.41
C VAL A 221 -9.66 -0.23 -6.25
N SER A 222 -8.34 -0.38 -6.28
CA SER A 222 -7.67 -1.55 -6.83
C SER A 222 -7.17 -2.43 -5.69
N PHE A 223 -7.49 -3.73 -5.73
CA PHE A 223 -6.97 -4.73 -4.82
C PHE A 223 -5.85 -5.51 -5.47
N HIS A 224 -4.79 -5.82 -4.72
CA HIS A 224 -3.78 -6.78 -5.15
C HIS A 224 -3.30 -7.65 -3.99
N HIS A 225 -3.02 -8.91 -4.30
CA HIS A 225 -2.35 -9.80 -3.36
C HIS A 225 -0.94 -9.28 -3.11
N SER A 226 -0.49 -9.32 -1.85
CA SER A 226 0.83 -8.83 -1.44
C SER A 226 2.05 -9.49 -2.12
N VAL A 227 1.87 -10.61 -2.81
CA VAL A 227 2.95 -11.25 -3.62
C VAL A 227 2.68 -11.16 -5.13
N THR A 228 1.66 -10.42 -5.56
CA THR A 228 1.53 -10.03 -6.97
C THR A 228 2.68 -9.10 -7.34
N TRP A 229 3.38 -9.43 -8.41
CA TRP A 229 4.43 -8.58 -8.94
C TRP A 229 3.83 -7.33 -9.52
N HIS A 230 4.29 -6.21 -9.01
CA HIS A 230 3.84 -4.91 -9.47
C HIS A 230 4.93 -3.86 -9.32
N GLY A 231 4.77 -2.76 -10.04
CA GLY A 231 5.58 -1.58 -9.90
C GLY A 231 4.91 -0.43 -10.62
N SER A 232 5.58 0.72 -10.73
CA SER A 232 5.01 1.89 -11.37
C SER A 232 6.13 2.74 -11.99
N PRO A 233 6.10 2.98 -13.32
CA PRO A 233 7.08 3.83 -14.00
C PRO A 233 7.13 5.25 -13.46
N MET A 234 8.16 6.00 -13.84
CA MET A 234 8.22 7.44 -13.59
C MET A 234 6.96 8.18 -14.07
N ASN A 235 6.68 9.34 -13.47
CA ASN A 235 5.62 10.25 -13.90
C ASN A 235 6.24 11.44 -14.69
N PRO A 236 6.32 11.37 -16.03
CA PRO A 236 6.79 12.49 -16.86
C PRO A 236 5.68 13.53 -17.13
N SER A 237 4.43 13.25 -16.79
CA SER A 237 3.28 14.10 -17.13
C SER A 237 3.24 15.42 -16.36
N SER A 238 2.35 16.32 -16.75
CA SER A 238 2.04 17.55 -16.02
C SER A 238 1.08 17.34 -14.83
N ARG A 239 0.56 16.13 -14.62
CA ARG A 239 -0.42 15.81 -13.57
C ARG A 239 0.24 15.09 -12.40
N PRO A 240 -0.15 15.36 -11.14
CA PRO A 240 0.26 14.54 -10.02
C PRO A 240 -0.41 13.16 -10.10
N ARG A 241 0.15 12.20 -9.36
CA ARG A 241 -0.51 10.92 -9.08
C ARG A 241 -0.37 10.58 -7.60
N ARG A 242 -1.36 10.99 -6.82
CA ARG A 242 -1.50 10.71 -5.40
C ARG A 242 -2.39 9.49 -5.21
N ALA A 243 -2.03 8.65 -4.25
CA ALA A 243 -2.82 7.51 -3.84
C ALA A 243 -2.51 7.14 -2.39
N ILE A 244 -3.41 6.38 -1.79
CA ILE A 244 -3.16 5.69 -0.53
C ILE A 244 -3.23 4.18 -0.77
N ALA A 245 -2.26 3.46 -0.22
CA ALA A 245 -2.30 2.00 -0.13
C ALA A 245 -2.61 1.62 1.32
N ILE A 246 -3.63 0.79 1.53
CA ILE A 246 -3.99 0.24 2.84
C ILE A 246 -3.76 -1.26 2.79
N HIS A 247 -2.92 -1.76 3.69
CA HIS A 247 -2.50 -3.16 3.68
C HIS A 247 -3.23 -3.93 4.78
N TYR A 248 -4.07 -4.89 4.39
CA TYR A 248 -4.88 -5.66 5.33
C TYR A 248 -4.26 -7.01 5.61
N MET A 249 -4.21 -7.40 6.89
CA MET A 249 -3.84 -8.74 7.36
C MET A 249 -5.09 -9.54 7.71
N THR A 250 -5.00 -10.87 7.58
CA THR A 250 -6.01 -11.77 8.14
C THR A 250 -5.85 -11.89 9.66
N GLY A 251 -6.89 -12.31 10.36
CA GLY A 251 -6.85 -12.60 11.80
C GLY A 251 -5.88 -13.74 12.18
N GLU A 252 -5.32 -14.46 11.21
CA GLU A 252 -4.29 -15.49 11.42
C GLU A 252 -2.86 -14.92 11.45
N ALA A 253 -2.68 -13.64 11.12
CA ALA A 253 -1.37 -13.02 11.12
C ALA A 253 -0.74 -13.05 12.52
N ARG A 254 0.53 -13.44 12.57
CA ARG A 254 1.35 -13.56 13.76
C ARG A 254 2.58 -12.69 13.65
N PHE A 255 3.03 -12.21 14.81
CA PHE A 255 4.29 -11.49 14.91
C PHE A 255 5.46 -12.44 14.64
N ASN A 256 6.40 -11.99 13.80
CA ASN A 256 7.69 -12.63 13.57
C ASN A 256 8.79 -11.71 14.10
N ALA A 257 9.33 -12.03 15.27
CA ALA A 257 10.32 -11.22 15.96
C ALA A 257 11.66 -11.13 15.22
N LYS A 258 11.95 -12.05 14.29
CA LYS A 258 13.18 -12.02 13.47
C LYS A 258 13.11 -11.02 12.32
N GLY A 259 11.90 -10.65 11.90
CA GLY A 259 11.70 -9.64 10.87
C GLY A 259 12.13 -8.26 11.34
N ASP A 260 12.47 -7.40 10.40
CA ASP A 260 12.70 -5.98 10.63
C ASP A 260 11.80 -5.14 9.72
N HIS A 261 11.14 -4.16 10.33
CA HIS A 261 10.24 -3.21 9.68
C HIS A 261 10.03 -2.04 10.63
N LEU A 262 9.82 -0.83 10.10
CA LEU A 262 9.57 0.36 10.92
C LEU A 262 8.38 0.19 11.89
N MET A 263 7.34 -0.55 11.50
CA MET A 263 6.19 -0.78 12.39
C MET A 263 6.50 -1.71 13.58
N LYS A 264 7.66 -2.38 13.59
CA LYS A 264 8.04 -3.34 14.64
C LYS A 264 8.10 -2.70 16.03
N GLU A 265 8.54 -1.44 16.11
CA GLU A 265 8.66 -0.73 17.39
C GLU A 265 7.31 -0.55 18.12
N PHE A 266 6.20 -0.66 17.39
CA PHE A 266 4.84 -0.56 17.93
C PHE A 266 4.23 -1.91 18.33
N ILE A 267 4.96 -3.01 18.16
CA ILE A 267 4.48 -4.36 18.48
C ILE A 267 5.06 -4.78 19.83
N GLN A 268 4.18 -4.95 20.82
CA GLN A 268 4.52 -5.44 22.16
C GLN A 268 4.05 -6.89 22.34
N LEU A 269 4.52 -7.77 21.47
CA LEU A 269 4.15 -9.18 21.42
C LEU A 269 5.38 -10.09 21.49
N GLU A 270 5.20 -11.30 22.00
CA GLU A 270 6.17 -12.38 21.87
C GLU A 270 6.13 -13.00 20.45
N ASP A 271 7.24 -13.63 20.04
CA ASP A 271 7.34 -14.28 18.73
C ASP A 271 6.23 -15.34 18.55
N GLY A 272 5.51 -15.26 17.43
CA GLY A 272 4.41 -16.16 17.10
C GLY A 272 3.04 -15.79 17.69
N GLU A 273 2.93 -14.75 18.53
CA GLU A 273 1.63 -14.26 19.01
C GLU A 273 0.80 -13.64 17.89
N LEU A 274 -0.53 -13.65 18.06
CA LEU A 274 -1.44 -13.09 17.06
C LEU A 274 -1.31 -11.57 16.99
N MET A 275 -1.19 -11.04 15.78
CA MET A 275 -1.18 -9.60 15.52
C MET A 275 -2.46 -8.92 16.01
N ALA A 276 -3.57 -9.67 16.18
CA ALA A 276 -4.81 -9.20 16.79
C ALA A 276 -4.62 -8.57 18.18
N ASN A 277 -3.54 -8.92 18.87
CA ASN A 277 -3.19 -8.41 20.20
C ASN A 277 -2.14 -7.28 20.15
N ALA A 278 -1.67 -6.87 18.97
CA ALA A 278 -0.57 -5.90 18.82
C ALA A 278 -0.95 -4.45 19.20
N GLY A 279 -2.23 -4.19 19.47
CA GLY A 279 -2.72 -2.91 19.99
C GLY A 279 -3.10 -1.90 18.90
N LYS A 280 -3.20 -0.64 19.30
CA LYS A 280 -3.89 0.42 18.56
C LYS A 280 -3.30 0.77 17.19
N HIS A 281 -2.00 0.55 16.97
CA HIS A 281 -1.34 0.82 15.69
C HIS A 281 -1.72 -0.17 14.59
N PHE A 282 -2.41 -1.26 14.94
CA PHE A 282 -2.86 -2.32 14.03
C PHE A 282 -4.37 -2.54 14.22
N PRO A 283 -5.22 -1.60 13.80
CA PRO A 283 -6.64 -1.66 14.11
C PRO A 283 -7.32 -2.90 13.49
N VAL A 284 -8.17 -3.55 14.28
CA VAL A 284 -9.11 -4.55 13.78
C VAL A 284 -10.24 -3.83 13.06
N VAL A 285 -10.54 -4.25 11.84
CA VAL A 285 -11.54 -3.61 10.97
C VAL A 285 -12.69 -4.54 10.58
N CYS A 286 -12.54 -5.85 10.82
CA CYS A 286 -13.55 -6.85 10.53
C CYS A 286 -13.56 -7.92 11.62
N ARG A 287 -14.75 -8.32 12.07
CA ARG A 287 -14.94 -9.48 12.95
C ARG A 287 -16.07 -10.37 12.46
N ASN A 288 -15.86 -11.69 12.46
CA ASN A 288 -16.88 -12.67 12.05
C ASN A 288 -17.49 -12.37 10.66
N GLY A 289 -16.67 -11.83 9.74
CA GLY A 289 -17.06 -11.46 8.38
C GLY A 289 -17.86 -10.15 8.26
N ASN A 290 -18.00 -9.40 9.35
CA ASN A 290 -18.70 -8.12 9.38
C ASN A 290 -17.70 -6.97 9.55
N PRO A 291 -17.70 -5.98 8.64
CA PRO A 291 -16.96 -4.74 8.84
C PRO A 291 -17.37 -4.08 10.16
N LEU A 292 -16.38 -3.59 10.90
CA LEU A 292 -16.62 -2.82 12.11
C LEU A 292 -16.90 -1.37 11.74
N ASP A 293 -17.79 -0.72 12.51
CA ASP A 293 -18.11 0.68 12.29
C ASP A 293 -16.92 1.57 12.64
N PHE A 294 -16.78 2.65 11.89
CA PHE A 294 -15.82 3.70 12.20
C PHE A 294 -16.05 4.23 13.63
N GLY A 295 -15.02 4.15 14.49
CA GLY A 295 -15.10 4.54 15.91
C GLY A 295 -15.43 3.40 16.89
N SER A 296 -15.79 2.20 16.42
CA SER A 296 -16.03 1.03 17.29
C SER A 296 -14.75 0.31 17.73
N GLY A 297 -13.59 0.70 17.17
CA GLY A 297 -12.29 0.07 17.40
C GLY A 297 -11.55 0.51 18.68
N ASP A 298 -12.01 1.54 19.37
CA ASP A 298 -11.39 2.01 20.63
C ASP A 298 -12.09 1.37 21.84
N CYS A 299 -11.92 0.06 22.01
CA CYS A 299 -12.15 -0.64 23.28
C CYS A 299 -10.86 -1.31 23.73
N GLY A 300 -9.85 -0.48 23.98
CA GLY A 300 -8.67 -0.78 24.78
C GLY A 300 -8.34 0.50 25.54
N SER A 301 -8.87 0.59 26.75
CA SER A 301 -8.66 1.70 27.69
C SER A 301 -7.18 1.80 28.12
N ASP A 302 -6.72 3.05 28.14
CA ASP A 302 -5.51 3.66 28.73
C ASP A 302 -4.14 3.41 28.09
#